data_AF-A0A3L8SCE9-F1
#
_entry.id   AF-A0A3L8SCE9-F1
#
_cell.length_a   1.000
_cell.length_b   1.000
_cell.length_c   1.000
_cell.angle_alpha   90.00
_cell.angle_beta   90.00
_cell.angle_gamma   90.00
#
_symmetry.space_group_name_H-M   'P 1'
#
loop_
_entity.id
_entity.type
_entity.pdbx_description
1 polymer ?
#
loop_
_entity_poly.entity_id
_entity_poly.type
_entity_poly.pdbx_seq_one_letter_code
_entity_poly.pdbx_strand_id
1 'polypeptide(L)'
;MEEFREKQKLHRKKIELIMEAIHKNRNLQYKKTMEAKRLYEQRCRDKDEAEQAVHRNANLVTQKQQEKLFLKLAQTKSALEDTDRTYQQSVSTMEKIRDEWQNEHIKACEFFETQECERINYFRNALWLHVNQLSLGCVQNDEKYEEIRKSLEMCSIEKDVDFFVNLRKTGSLAPAPVVYENYYNAQRNVTPVRSPAPVPISRGA
;
A
#
# COMPACT_ATOMS: atom_id res chain seq x y z
N MET A 1 4.52 1.87 -7.91
CA MET A 1 4.30 1.23 -6.60
C MET A 1 5.61 1.06 -5.83
N GLU A 2 6.68 0.58 -6.48
CA GLU A 2 8.00 0.42 -5.86
C GLU A 2 8.62 1.75 -5.40
N GLU A 3 8.60 2.78 -6.25
CA GLU A 3 9.08 4.12 -5.91
C GLU A 3 8.38 4.71 -4.68
N PHE A 4 7.05 4.58 -4.60
CA PHE A 4 6.26 5.00 -3.44
C PHE A 4 6.70 4.27 -2.17
N ARG A 5 6.92 2.95 -2.27
CA ARG A 5 7.38 2.11 -1.15
C ARG A 5 8.76 2.53 -0.66
N GLU A 6 9.72 2.73 -1.56
CA GLU A 6 11.09 3.11 -1.18
C GLU A 6 11.14 4.53 -0.58
N LYS A 7 10.36 5.48 -1.11
CA LYS A 7 10.22 6.82 -0.54
C LYS A 7 9.69 6.77 0.91
N GLN A 8 8.61 6.03 1.13
CA GLN A 8 8.02 5.83 2.47
C GLN A 8 9.00 5.17 3.45
N LYS A 9 9.72 4.16 3.00
CA LYS A 9 10.75 3.48 3.79
C LYS A 9 11.89 4.43 4.19
N LEU A 10 12.38 5.25 3.27
CA LEU A 10 13.44 6.23 3.54
C LEU A 10 12.99 7.26 4.57
N HIS A 11 11.80 7.83 4.40
CA HIS A 11 11.27 8.82 5.34
C HIS A 11 11.03 8.25 6.73
N ARG A 12 10.41 7.06 6.82
CA ARG A 12 10.20 6.35 8.10
C ARG A 12 11.53 6.17 8.85
N LYS A 13 12.56 5.67 8.16
CA LYS A 13 13.89 5.46 8.74
C LYS A 13 14.49 6.74 9.31
N LYS A 14 14.28 7.89 8.66
CA LYS A 14 14.77 9.18 9.16
C LYS A 14 14.15 9.55 10.51
N ILE A 15 12.84 9.38 10.65
CA ILE A 15 12.14 9.67 11.91
C ILE A 15 12.52 8.68 13.01
N GLU A 16 12.66 7.39 12.67
CA GLU A 16 13.11 6.36 13.62
C GLU A 16 14.49 6.70 14.20
N LEU A 17 15.44 7.16 13.39
CA LEU A 17 16.78 7.55 13.84
C LEU A 17 16.76 8.76 14.79
N ILE A 18 15.90 9.75 14.53
CA ILE A 18 15.73 10.92 15.41
C ILE A 18 15.19 10.46 16.77
N MET A 19 14.11 9.67 16.77
CA MET A 19 13.50 9.17 17.99
C MET A 19 14.45 8.26 18.79
N GLU A 20 15.27 7.45 18.12
CA GLU A 20 16.30 6.62 18.77
C GLU A 20 17.35 7.48 19.48
N ALA A 21 17.83 8.55 18.84
CA ALA A 21 18.80 9.47 19.43
C ALA A 21 18.24 10.16 20.68
N ILE A 22 17.02 10.68 20.60
CA ILE A 22 16.36 11.37 21.72
C ILE A 22 16.10 10.38 22.87
N HIS A 23 15.64 9.16 22.58
CA HIS A 23 15.47 8.13 23.59
C HIS A 23 16.78 7.79 24.31
N LYS A 24 17.88 7.65 23.58
CA LYS A 24 19.21 7.41 24.16
C LYS A 24 19.64 8.56 25.07
N ASN A 25 19.46 9.81 24.64
CA ASN A 25 19.77 10.99 25.45
C ASN A 25 18.94 11.06 26.74
N ARG A 26 17.62 10.87 26.63
CA ARG A 26 16.69 10.84 27.77
C ARG A 26 17.10 9.79 28.80
N ASN A 27 17.40 8.57 28.36
CA ASN A 27 17.80 7.48 29.24
C ASN A 27 19.14 7.75 29.94
N LEU A 28 20.10 8.34 29.22
CA LEU A 28 21.39 8.73 29.79
C LEU A 28 21.20 9.79 30.88
N GLN A 29 20.39 10.81 30.61
CA GLN A 29 20.19 11.93 31.53
C GLN A 29 19.32 11.57 32.72
N TYR A 30 18.38 10.65 32.56
CA TYR A 30 17.66 10.04 33.66
C TYR A 30 18.62 9.35 34.64
N LYS A 31 19.55 8.53 34.15
CA LYS A 31 20.55 7.85 35.01
C LYS A 31 21.41 8.86 35.77
N LYS A 32 21.89 9.91 35.10
CA LYS A 32 22.69 10.99 35.74
C LYS A 32 21.90 11.72 36.82
N THR A 33 20.63 12.05 36.55
CA THR A 33 19.75 12.73 37.51
C THR A 33 19.49 11.87 38.75
N MET A 34 19.25 10.58 38.55
CA MET A 34 19.05 9.64 39.67
C MET A 34 20.31 9.46 40.52
N GLU A 35 21.50 9.51 39.91
CA GLU A 35 22.75 9.46 40.65
C GLU A 35 23.01 10.75 41.44
N ALA A 36 22.77 11.92 40.84
CA ALA A 36 22.83 13.21 41.53
C ALA A 36 21.89 13.25 42.74
N LYS A 37 20.67 12.72 42.59
CA LYS A 37 19.70 12.57 43.69
C LYS A 37 20.26 11.74 44.84
N ARG A 38 20.80 10.56 44.55
CA ARG A 38 21.37 9.66 45.59
C ARG A 38 22.53 10.32 46.32
N LEU A 39 23.40 11.02 45.60
CA LEU A 39 24.53 11.72 46.19
C LEU A 39 24.07 12.87 47.09
N TYR A 40 23.09 13.65 46.65
CA TYR A 40 22.46 14.69 47.46
C TYR A 40 21.87 14.08 48.75
N GLU A 41 21.05 13.04 48.65
CA GLU A 41 20.45 12.35 49.80
C GLU A 41 21.51 11.80 50.77
N GLN A 42 22.64 11.30 50.27
CA GLN A 42 23.75 10.88 51.10
C GLN A 42 24.38 12.07 51.84
N ARG A 43 24.60 13.20 51.18
CA ARG A 43 25.14 14.41 51.83
C ARG A 43 24.20 15.01 52.88
N CYS A 44 22.89 14.90 52.69
CA CYS A 44 21.93 15.24 53.74
C CYS A 44 22.17 14.41 55.00
N ARG A 45 22.30 13.07 54.87
CA ARG A 45 22.58 12.17 55.99
C ARG A 45 23.92 12.48 56.66
N ASP A 46 24.98 12.71 55.87
CA ASP A 46 26.32 13.05 56.40
C ASP A 46 26.29 14.33 57.25
N LYS A 47 25.53 15.34 56.80
CA LYS A 47 25.35 16.61 57.50
C LYS A 47 24.55 16.42 58.79
N ASP A 48 23.46 15.65 58.78
CA ASP A 48 22.67 15.35 59.98
C ASP A 48 23.49 14.56 61.02
N GLU A 49 24.30 13.59 60.58
CA GLU A 49 25.21 12.85 61.46
C GLU A 49 26.27 13.77 62.09
N ALA A 50 26.85 14.69 61.30
CA ALA A 50 27.80 15.68 61.79
C ALA A 50 27.17 16.64 62.81
N GLU A 51 25.93 17.10 62.59
CA GLU A 51 25.18 17.92 63.56
C GLU A 51 24.92 17.15 64.86
N GLN A 52 24.44 15.91 64.76
CA GLN A 52 24.25 15.05 65.93
C GLN A 52 25.55 14.76 66.69
N ALA A 53 26.68 14.62 65.99
CA ALA A 53 27.98 14.43 66.61
C ALA A 53 28.43 15.67 67.38
N VAL A 54 28.21 16.87 66.84
CA VAL A 54 28.46 18.14 67.54
C VAL A 54 27.59 18.25 68.80
N HIS A 55 26.28 17.97 68.69
CA HIS A 55 25.36 18.05 69.82
C HIS A 55 25.67 17.02 70.92
N ARG A 56 25.91 15.76 70.55
CA ARG A 56 26.20 14.69 71.53
C ARG A 56 27.51 14.88 72.29
N ASN A 57 28.50 15.52 71.68
CA ASN A 57 29.82 15.74 72.29
C ASN A 57 29.95 17.12 72.94
N ALA A 58 28.89 17.93 72.98
CA ALA A 58 28.91 19.25 73.59
C ALA A 58 29.36 19.16 75.05
N ASN A 59 30.42 19.90 75.41
CA ASN A 59 31.01 19.93 76.76
C ASN A 59 31.60 18.58 77.26
N LEU A 60 31.67 17.55 76.41
CA LEU A 60 32.23 16.23 76.76
C LEU A 60 33.63 15.97 76.18
N VAL A 61 34.08 16.82 75.25
CA VAL A 61 35.36 16.65 74.53
C VAL A 61 36.28 17.85 74.77
N THR A 62 37.58 17.66 74.50
CA THR A 62 38.55 18.76 74.56
C THR A 62 38.25 19.83 73.51
N GLN A 63 38.69 21.06 73.76
CA GLN A 63 38.48 22.19 72.85
C GLN A 63 38.99 21.90 71.42
N LYS A 64 40.16 21.27 71.29
CA LYS A 64 40.73 20.86 70.00
C LYS A 64 39.87 19.81 69.27
N GLN A 65 39.24 18.88 70.01
CA GLN A 65 38.32 17.90 69.42
C GLN A 65 37.00 18.56 69.00
N GLN A 66 36.52 19.54 69.78
CA GLN A 66 35.32 20.30 69.45
C GLN A 66 35.49 21.13 68.17
N GLU A 67 36.63 21.80 68.00
CA GLU A 67 37.00 22.48 66.75
C GLU A 67 36.98 21.54 65.54
N LYS A 68 37.50 20.31 65.69
CA LYS A 68 37.49 19.31 64.63
C LYS A 68 36.06 18.90 64.23
N LEU A 69 35.14 18.79 65.18
CA LEU A 69 33.74 18.50 64.91
C LEU A 69 33.05 19.64 64.16
N PHE A 70 33.29 20.90 64.57
CA PHE A 70 32.77 22.07 63.85
C PHE A 70 33.33 22.19 62.44
N LEU A 71 34.62 21.91 62.23
CA LEU A 71 35.21 21.89 60.90
C LEU A 71 34.57 20.81 60.01
N LYS A 72 34.36 19.60 60.53
CA LYS A 72 33.66 18.52 59.79
C LYS A 72 32.21 18.91 59.46
N LEU A 73 31.52 19.59 60.37
CA LEU A 73 30.17 20.10 60.13
C LEU A 73 30.17 21.16 59.01
N ALA A 74 31.11 22.11 59.04
CA ALA A 74 31.24 23.11 57.98
C ALA A 74 31.53 22.47 56.61
N GLN A 75 32.42 21.48 56.56
CA GLN A 75 32.73 20.73 55.33
C GLN A 75 31.52 19.97 54.78
N THR A 76 30.76 19.29 55.64
CA THR A 76 29.55 18.57 55.21
C THR A 76 28.44 19.51 54.74
N LYS A 77 28.28 20.69 55.35
CA LYS A 77 27.37 21.74 54.88
C LYS A 77 27.75 22.25 53.48
N SER A 78 29.02 22.59 53.27
CA SER A 78 29.50 23.03 51.96
C SER A 78 29.34 21.93 50.88
N ALA A 79 29.67 20.68 51.21
CA ALA A 79 29.50 19.56 50.30
C ALA A 79 28.02 19.28 49.95
N LEU A 80 27.10 19.52 50.88
CA LEU A 80 25.65 19.42 50.65
C LEU A 80 25.17 20.52 49.70
N GLU A 81 25.60 21.76 49.89
CA GLU A 81 25.23 22.87 49.00
C GLU A 81 25.66 22.62 47.54
N ASP A 82 26.86 22.06 47.35
CA ASP A 82 27.34 21.70 46.01
C ASP A 82 26.53 20.58 45.35
N THR A 83 26.17 19.53 46.10
CA THR A 83 25.38 18.42 45.56
C THR A 83 23.91 18.79 45.36
N ASP A 84 23.35 19.66 46.20
CA ASP A 84 22.00 20.21 46.03
C ASP A 84 21.91 21.03 44.74
N ARG A 85 22.86 21.95 44.53
CA ARG A 85 22.94 22.73 43.28
C ARG A 85 23.07 21.84 42.05
N THR A 86 23.91 20.80 42.13
CA THR A 86 24.10 19.84 41.03
C THR A 86 22.83 19.03 40.76
N TYR A 87 22.12 18.61 41.80
CA TYR A 87 20.87 17.88 41.68
C TYR A 87 19.77 18.75 41.06
N GLN A 88 19.59 19.98 41.53
CA GLN A 88 18.64 20.95 40.96
C GLN A 88 18.90 21.22 39.47
N GLN A 89 20.17 21.41 39.09
CA GLN A 89 20.56 21.58 37.68
C GLN A 89 20.26 20.34 36.83
N SER A 90 20.52 19.14 37.38
CA SER A 90 20.22 17.87 36.71
C SER A 90 18.71 17.69 36.49
N VAL A 91 17.89 18.01 37.49
CA VAL A 91 16.42 17.98 37.38
C VAL A 91 15.92 18.99 36.33
N SER A 92 16.44 20.22 36.34
CA SER A 92 16.07 21.22 35.32
C SER A 92 16.45 20.78 33.90
N THR A 93 17.61 20.13 33.75
CA THR A 93 18.03 19.57 32.46
C THR A 93 17.15 18.40 32.03
N MET A 94 16.77 17.52 32.96
CA MET A 94 15.88 16.40 32.70
C MET A 94 14.49 16.87 32.23
N GLU A 95 13.97 17.95 32.80
CA GLU A 95 12.71 18.55 32.39
C GLU A 95 12.74 19.04 30.94
N LYS A 96 13.80 19.76 30.55
CA LYS A 96 13.99 20.21 29.16
C LYS A 96 14.03 19.04 28.17
N ILE A 97 14.70 17.95 28.55
CA ILE A 97 14.80 16.75 27.71
C ILE A 97 13.46 16.00 27.63
N ARG A 98 12.67 16.01 28.71
CA ARG A 98 11.31 15.47 28.69
C ARG A 98 10.44 16.24 27.70
N ASP A 99 10.48 17.57 27.75
CA ASP A 99 9.71 18.43 26.85
C ASP A 99 10.15 18.26 25.40
N GLU A 100 11.46 18.22 25.14
CA GLU A 100 12.01 17.92 23.80
C GLU A 100 11.51 16.56 23.30
N TRP A 101 11.59 15.52 24.14
CA TRP A 101 11.11 14.19 23.77
C TRP A 101 9.62 14.18 23.47
N GLN A 102 8.80 14.84 24.28
CA GLN A 102 7.35 14.89 24.07
C GLN A 102 7.01 15.60 22.75
N ASN A 103 7.66 16.73 22.47
CA ASN A 103 7.45 17.48 21.24
C ASN A 103 7.85 16.66 20.00
N GLU A 104 9.01 16.01 20.02
CA GLU A 104 9.48 15.19 18.90
C GLU A 104 8.67 13.90 18.74
N HIS A 105 8.18 13.33 19.84
CA HIS A 105 7.27 12.18 19.80
C HIS A 105 5.94 12.53 19.12
N ILE A 106 5.34 13.67 19.47
CA ILE A 106 4.11 14.15 18.82
C ILE A 106 4.34 14.35 17.31
N LYS A 107 5.41 15.04 16.93
CA LYS A 107 5.77 15.24 15.51
C LYS A 107 5.98 13.92 14.77
N ALA A 108 6.62 12.93 15.41
CA ALA A 108 6.82 11.60 14.83
C ALA A 108 5.47 10.88 14.61
N CYS A 109 4.55 10.96 15.57
CA CYS A 109 3.21 10.41 15.45
C CYS A 109 2.42 11.07 14.31
N GLU A 110 2.37 12.39 14.24
CA GLU A 110 1.71 13.15 13.16
C GLU A 110 2.31 12.80 11.79
N PHE A 111 3.63 12.62 11.72
CA PHE A 111 4.32 12.19 10.50
C PHE A 111 3.89 10.79 10.08
N PHE A 112 3.85 9.82 10.99
CA PHE A 112 3.45 8.45 10.69
C PHE A 112 1.97 8.34 10.32
N GLU A 113 1.10 9.13 10.95
CA GLU A 113 -0.30 9.24 10.57
C GLU A 113 -0.44 9.76 9.14
N THR A 114 0.27 10.84 8.80
CA THR A 114 0.29 11.39 7.44
C THR A 114 0.78 10.35 6.42
N GLN A 115 1.87 9.64 6.72
CA GLN A 115 2.39 8.58 5.86
C GLN A 115 1.36 7.45 5.63
N GLU A 116 0.59 7.09 6.65
CA GLU A 116 -0.45 6.07 6.54
C GLU A 116 -1.65 6.55 5.72
N CYS A 117 -2.08 7.80 5.89
CA CYS A 117 -3.09 8.42 5.04
C CYS A 117 -2.66 8.42 3.56
N GLU A 118 -1.41 8.80 3.28
CA GLU A 118 -0.84 8.74 1.93
C GLU A 118 -0.83 7.32 1.37
N ARG A 119 -0.46 6.33 2.19
CA ARG A 119 -0.47 4.90 1.81
C ARG A 119 -1.86 4.44 1.40
N ILE A 120 -2.85 4.69 2.25
CA ILE A 120 -4.25 4.31 1.99
C ILE A 120 -4.75 4.98 0.70
N ASN A 121 -4.53 6.28 0.55
CA ASN A 121 -4.96 7.02 -0.63
C ASN A 121 -4.29 6.50 -1.91
N TYR A 122 -2.98 6.25 -1.88
CA TYR A 122 -2.22 5.74 -3.01
C TYR A 122 -2.77 4.39 -3.50
N PHE A 123 -2.94 3.42 -2.59
CA PHE A 123 -3.43 2.09 -2.96
C PHE A 123 -4.89 2.12 -3.43
N ARG A 124 -5.75 2.89 -2.76
CA ARG A 124 -7.14 3.06 -3.17
C ARG A 124 -7.22 3.57 -4.62
N ASN A 125 -6.47 4.63 -4.94
CA ASN A 125 -6.51 5.25 -6.26
C ASN A 125 -5.89 4.35 -7.34
N ALA A 126 -4.81 3.62 -7.01
CA ALA A 126 -4.20 2.67 -7.93
C ALA A 126 -5.16 1.52 -8.27
N LEU A 127 -5.84 0.95 -7.27
CA LEU A 127 -6.84 -0.10 -7.48
C LEU A 127 -8.03 0.43 -8.28
N TRP A 128 -8.56 1.60 -7.91
CA TRP A 128 -9.64 2.26 -8.63
C TRP A 128 -9.32 2.45 -10.12
N LEU A 129 -8.13 2.97 -10.42
CA LEU A 129 -7.68 3.13 -11.80
C LEU A 129 -7.59 1.79 -12.53
N HIS A 130 -7.01 0.78 -11.88
CA HIS A 130 -6.84 -0.55 -12.48
C HIS A 130 -8.19 -1.21 -12.81
N VAL A 131 -9.14 -1.20 -11.88
CA VAL A 131 -10.46 -1.80 -12.13
C VAL A 131 -11.23 -1.04 -13.21
N ASN A 132 -11.12 0.28 -13.27
CA ASN A 132 -11.73 1.07 -14.35
C ASN A 132 -11.14 0.74 -15.73
N GLN A 133 -9.82 0.50 -15.81
CA GLN A 133 -9.18 0.06 -17.04
C GLN A 133 -9.71 -1.31 -17.49
N LEU A 134 -9.90 -2.25 -16.55
CA LEU A 134 -10.49 -3.56 -16.85
C LEU A 134 -11.94 -3.41 -17.32
N SER A 135 -12.75 -2.58 -16.67
CA SER A 135 -14.13 -2.29 -17.10
C SER A 135 -14.18 -1.71 -18.51
N LEU A 136 -13.29 -0.77 -18.84
CA LEU A 136 -13.18 -0.23 -20.20
C LEU A 136 -12.84 -1.33 -21.21
N GLY A 137 -11.92 -2.24 -20.86
CA GLY A 137 -11.58 -3.40 -21.70
C GLY A 137 -12.78 -4.30 -21.96
N CYS A 138 -13.67 -4.50 -20.97
CA CYS A 138 -14.90 -5.26 -21.18
C CYS A 138 -15.85 -4.59 -22.18
N VAL A 139 -16.03 -3.27 -22.08
CA VAL A 139 -16.86 -2.51 -23.04
C VAL A 139 -16.28 -2.61 -24.45
N GLN A 140 -14.97 -2.41 -24.61
CA GLN A 140 -14.31 -2.53 -25.91
C GLN A 140 -14.42 -3.93 -26.51
N ASN A 141 -14.39 -4.98 -25.68
CA ASN A 141 -14.57 -6.34 -26.14
C ASN A 141 -16.03 -6.58 -26.58
N ASP A 142 -17.00 -6.10 -25.82
CA ASP A 142 -18.42 -6.18 -26.16
C ASP A 142 -18.73 -5.51 -27.51
N GLU A 143 -18.17 -4.31 -27.73
CA GLU A 143 -18.27 -3.59 -29.02
C GLU A 143 -17.73 -4.43 -30.19
N LYS A 144 -16.58 -5.08 -30.03
CA LYS A 144 -16.01 -5.96 -31.07
C LYS A 144 -16.88 -7.21 -31.31
N TYR A 145 -17.46 -7.79 -30.26
CA TYR A 145 -18.37 -8.93 -30.42
C TYR A 145 -19.67 -8.52 -31.11
N GLU A 146 -20.15 -7.30 -30.88
CA GLU A 146 -21.28 -6.71 -31.58
C GLU A 146 -20.99 -6.49 -33.07
N GLU A 147 -19.79 -6.03 -33.44
CA GLU A 147 -19.38 -5.90 -34.84
C GLU A 147 -19.43 -7.25 -35.58
N ILE A 148 -18.94 -8.32 -34.95
CA ILE A 148 -19.02 -9.68 -35.51
C ILE A 148 -20.48 -10.11 -35.68
N ARG A 149 -21.34 -9.90 -34.66
CA ARG A 149 -22.77 -10.23 -34.74
C ARG A 149 -23.46 -9.50 -35.89
N LYS A 150 -23.24 -8.19 -36.02
CA LYS A 150 -23.76 -7.40 -37.15
C LYS A 150 -23.30 -7.92 -38.50
N SER A 151 -22.03 -8.32 -38.62
CA SER A 151 -21.52 -8.91 -39.86
C SER A 151 -22.20 -10.24 -40.19
N LEU A 152 -22.51 -11.06 -39.18
CA LEU A 152 -23.20 -12.33 -39.36
C LEU A 152 -24.68 -12.15 -39.70
N GLU A 153 -25.35 -11.12 -39.16
CA GLU A 153 -26.73 -10.77 -39.50
C GLU A 153 -26.89 -10.39 -40.99
N MET A 154 -25.81 -9.95 -41.64
CA MET A 154 -25.79 -9.66 -43.08
C MET A 154 -25.63 -10.91 -43.96
N CYS A 155 -25.33 -12.07 -43.38
CA CYS A 155 -25.16 -13.32 -44.11
C CYS A 155 -26.53 -13.84 -44.59
N SER A 156 -26.67 -14.02 -45.91
CA SER A 156 -27.91 -14.53 -46.52
C SER A 156 -27.62 -15.84 -47.24
N ILE A 157 -28.00 -16.94 -46.61
CA ILE A 157 -27.83 -18.29 -47.16
C ILE A 157 -28.51 -18.41 -48.54
N GLU A 158 -29.71 -17.84 -48.69
CA GLU A 158 -30.45 -17.83 -49.94
C GLU A 158 -29.66 -17.15 -51.07
N LYS A 159 -29.15 -15.93 -50.82
CA LYS A 159 -28.35 -15.19 -51.81
C LYS A 159 -27.06 -15.91 -52.16
N ASP A 160 -26.39 -16.52 -51.18
CA ASP A 160 -25.15 -17.25 -51.40
C ASP A 160 -25.38 -18.51 -52.25
N VAL A 161 -26.48 -19.25 -51.99
CA VAL A 161 -26.88 -20.41 -52.80
C VAL A 161 -27.27 -19.98 -54.22
N ASP A 162 -28.05 -18.92 -54.36
CA ASP A 162 -28.43 -18.38 -55.68
C ASP A 162 -27.22 -17.91 -56.47
N PHE A 163 -26.27 -17.23 -55.82
CA PHE A 163 -25.01 -16.83 -56.43
C PHE A 163 -24.22 -18.06 -56.91
N PHE A 164 -24.09 -19.09 -56.06
CA PHE A 164 -23.41 -20.33 -56.42
C PHE A 164 -24.06 -21.03 -57.62
N VAL A 165 -25.38 -21.20 -57.61
CA VAL A 165 -26.12 -21.84 -58.70
C VAL A 165 -25.98 -21.04 -59.99
N ASN A 166 -26.12 -19.72 -59.93
CA ASN A 166 -25.97 -18.88 -61.11
C ASN A 166 -24.55 -18.94 -61.70
N LEU A 167 -23.53 -19.06 -60.85
CA LEU A 167 -22.14 -19.18 -61.28
C LEU A 167 -21.80 -20.57 -61.86
N ARG A 168 -22.48 -21.64 -61.38
CA ARG A 168 -22.12 -23.04 -61.69
C ARG A 168 -23.12 -23.81 -62.55
N LYS A 169 -24.28 -23.25 -62.88
CA LYS A 169 -25.28 -23.95 -63.69
C LYS A 169 -24.71 -24.32 -65.08
N THR A 170 -24.97 -25.55 -65.51
CA THR A 170 -24.53 -26.10 -66.80
C THR A 170 -25.66 -26.15 -67.84
N GLY A 171 -26.85 -25.67 -67.47
CA GLY A 171 -28.04 -25.65 -68.32
C GLY A 171 -29.30 -25.60 -67.45
N SER A 172 -30.41 -25.12 -68.02
CA SER A 172 -31.72 -25.08 -67.37
C SER A 172 -32.68 -26.15 -67.91
N LEU A 173 -32.26 -26.89 -68.93
CA LEU A 173 -33.06 -27.89 -69.61
C LEU A 173 -32.49 -29.28 -69.34
N ALA A 174 -33.37 -30.20 -68.97
CA ALA A 174 -33.03 -31.61 -68.95
C ALA A 174 -32.73 -32.10 -70.37
N PRO A 175 -31.82 -33.08 -70.54
CA PRO A 175 -31.63 -33.74 -71.83
C PRO A 175 -32.96 -34.28 -72.37
N ALA A 176 -33.19 -34.11 -73.67
CA ALA A 176 -34.38 -34.64 -74.32
C ALA A 176 -34.37 -36.18 -74.25
N PRO A 177 -35.53 -36.84 -74.03
CA PRO A 177 -35.63 -38.29 -74.13
C PRO A 177 -35.19 -38.78 -75.52
N VAL A 178 -34.43 -39.87 -75.57
CA VAL A 178 -34.08 -40.53 -76.84
C VAL A 178 -35.32 -41.27 -77.35
N VAL A 179 -35.79 -40.92 -78.54
CA VAL A 179 -36.93 -41.57 -79.20
C VAL A 179 -36.42 -42.63 -80.18
N TYR A 180 -37.17 -43.72 -80.34
CA TYR A 180 -36.86 -44.74 -81.34
C TYR A 180 -37.09 -44.18 -82.74
N GLU A 181 -36.04 -44.20 -83.56
CA GLU A 181 -36.10 -43.81 -84.96
C GLU A 181 -35.87 -45.05 -85.83
N ASN A 182 -36.89 -45.42 -86.59
CA ASN A 182 -36.78 -46.50 -87.55
C ASN A 182 -36.11 -45.98 -88.84
N TYR A 183 -34.93 -46.51 -89.16
CA TYR A 183 -34.14 -46.15 -90.34
C TYR A 183 -34.92 -46.21 -91.67
N TYR A 184 -35.89 -47.12 -91.79
CA TYR A 184 -36.66 -47.33 -93.02
C TYR A 184 -37.98 -46.53 -93.09
N ASN A 185 -38.36 -45.82 -92.02
CA ASN A 185 -39.68 -45.15 -91.91
C ASN A 185 -39.60 -43.65 -91.54
N ALA A 186 -38.46 -42.98 -91.77
CA ALA A 186 -38.23 -41.58 -91.37
C ALA A 186 -39.26 -40.55 -91.90
N GLN A 187 -40.12 -40.91 -92.86
CA GLN A 187 -41.14 -40.01 -93.43
C GLN A 187 -42.60 -40.41 -93.15
N ARG A 188 -42.87 -41.49 -92.41
CA ARG A 188 -44.25 -41.91 -92.10
C ARG A 188 -44.44 -42.06 -90.60
N ASN A 189 -44.67 -40.92 -89.94
CA ASN A 189 -45.65 -40.73 -88.86
C ASN A 189 -45.41 -39.36 -88.20
N VAL A 190 -45.86 -38.29 -88.87
CA VAL A 190 -46.12 -37.01 -88.20
C VAL A 190 -47.47 -37.12 -87.49
N THR A 191 -47.58 -38.03 -86.53
CA THR A 191 -48.54 -37.85 -85.45
C THR A 191 -47.76 -37.24 -84.31
N PRO A 192 -48.06 -35.99 -83.90
CA PRO A 192 -47.35 -35.35 -82.82
C PRO A 192 -47.68 -36.11 -81.54
N VAL A 193 -46.80 -37.03 -81.14
CA VAL A 193 -46.75 -37.43 -79.74
C VAL A 193 -46.31 -36.17 -79.02
N ARG A 194 -47.27 -35.52 -78.39
CA ARG A 194 -47.09 -34.30 -77.61
C ARG A 194 -45.99 -34.59 -76.60
N SER A 195 -44.76 -34.17 -76.90
CA SER A 195 -43.67 -34.23 -75.93
C SER A 195 -44.15 -33.46 -74.70
N PRO A 196 -44.05 -34.04 -73.49
CA PRO A 196 -44.29 -33.24 -72.31
C PRO A 196 -43.35 -32.03 -72.39
N ALA A 197 -43.90 -30.83 -72.19
CA ALA A 197 -43.09 -29.63 -72.13
C ALA A 197 -41.93 -29.88 -71.15
N PRO A 198 -40.71 -29.40 -71.43
CA PRO A 198 -39.58 -29.58 -70.51
C PRO A 198 -40.02 -29.09 -69.13
N VAL A 199 -40.13 -30.04 -68.20
CA VAL A 199 -40.59 -29.75 -66.85
C VAL A 199 -39.48 -28.93 -66.21
N PRO A 200 -39.75 -27.69 -65.75
CA PRO A 200 -38.79 -26.96 -64.96
C PRO A 200 -38.42 -27.85 -63.77
N ILE A 201 -37.13 -28.06 -63.53
CA ILE A 201 -36.68 -28.81 -62.35
C ILE A 201 -37.05 -27.94 -61.14
N SER A 202 -38.22 -28.19 -60.55
CA SER A 202 -38.66 -27.54 -59.32
C SER A 202 -37.82 -28.10 -58.19
N ARG A 203 -36.94 -27.26 -57.63
CA ARG A 203 -36.28 -27.59 -56.36
C ARG A 203 -37.32 -27.41 -55.25
N GLY A 204 -37.71 -28.49 -54.61
CA GLY A 204 -38.45 -28.42 -53.36
C GLY A 204 -37.63 -27.61 -52.35
N ALA A 205 -38.29 -26.67 -51.68
CA ALA A 205 -37.73 -25.95 -50.55
C ALA A 205 -37.55 -26.89 -49.35
#